data_AF-A0A0R0JCY4-F1
#
_entry.id   AF-A0A0R0JCY4-F1
#
_cell.length_a   1.000
_cell.length_b   1.000
_cell.length_c   1.000
_cell.angle_alpha   90.00
_cell.angle_beta   90.00
_cell.angle_gamma   90.00
#
_symmetry.space_group_name_H-M   'P 1'
#
loop_
_entity.id
_entity.type
_entity.pdbx_description
1 polymer ?
#
loop_
_entity_poly.entity_id
_entity_poly.type
_entity_poly.pdbx_seq_one_letter_code
_entity_poly.pdbx_strand_id
1 'polypeptide(L)'
;MGGSRLSKPKSGSASGSTNCFMLYARALSITWGDTPEYWIWVQQKETSGTIVELAKLKRVCWLEVHGKFDTRKLSLGILYQVSFLIMLEESSQGWEVPINVRFVLPGGKRQQHKVNLNEKLRESWMEILVGEFVASEKDAGEMEISMYEYEGGMWKTGLVIQGVVIKPKN
;
A
#
# COMPACT_ATOMS: atom_id res chain seq x y z
N MET A 1 -5.85 -14.13 9.18
CA MET A 1 -4.64 -13.90 10.01
C MET A 1 -3.43 -13.83 9.07
N GLY A 2 -3.11 -12.64 8.56
CA GLY A 2 -1.99 -12.42 7.63
C GLY A 2 -0.81 -11.83 8.38
N GLY A 3 0.29 -12.59 8.49
CA GLY A 3 1.49 -12.14 9.18
C GLY A 3 2.24 -11.07 8.39
N SER A 4 2.46 -9.91 9.00
CA SER A 4 3.43 -8.92 8.51
C SER A 4 4.83 -9.55 8.53
N ARG A 5 5.47 -9.75 7.38
CA ARG A 5 6.87 -10.21 7.32
C ARG A 5 7.81 -9.02 7.46
N LEU A 6 8.72 -9.13 8.42
CA LEU A 6 9.81 -8.19 8.67
C LEU A 6 10.91 -8.41 7.62
N SER A 7 11.24 -7.40 6.81
CA SER A 7 12.53 -7.38 6.11
C SER A 7 13.58 -6.77 7.06
N LYS A 8 14.58 -7.55 7.48
CA LYS A 8 15.70 -7.04 8.29
C LYS A 8 16.59 -6.13 7.44
N PRO A 9 17.00 -4.93 7.91
CA PRO A 9 18.00 -4.12 7.23
C PRO A 9 19.38 -4.78 7.31
N LYS A 10 20.19 -4.65 6.25
CA LYS A 10 21.61 -5.03 6.23
C LYS A 10 22.40 -4.08 7.14
N SER A 11 23.25 -4.64 8.00
CA SER A 11 24.10 -3.90 8.95
C SER A 11 25.21 -3.11 8.25
N GLY A 12 25.33 -1.82 8.57
CA GLY A 12 26.45 -0.98 8.21
C GLY A 12 26.33 0.44 8.77
N SER A 13 27.10 0.73 9.83
CA SER A 13 27.33 2.04 10.49
C SER A 13 26.21 2.62 11.37
N ALA A 14 26.64 3.19 12.51
CA ALA A 14 25.80 3.68 13.59
C ALA A 14 25.18 5.06 13.27
N SER A 15 23.92 5.04 12.85
CA SER A 15 22.92 6.09 13.07
C SER A 15 21.60 5.37 13.32
N GLY A 16 20.88 5.67 14.40
CA GLY A 16 19.75 4.87 14.93
C GLY A 16 18.91 4.23 13.84
N SER A 17 18.87 2.89 13.80
CA SER A 17 18.25 2.14 12.71
C SER A 17 16.74 2.35 12.74
N THR A 18 16.26 3.35 12.01
CA THR A 18 14.84 3.56 11.84
C THR A 18 14.31 2.46 10.93
N ASN A 19 13.29 1.76 11.43
CA ASN A 19 12.80 0.50 10.89
C ASN A 19 11.78 0.78 9.77
N CYS A 20 12.03 0.24 8.58
CA CYS A 20 11.12 0.24 7.43
C CYS A 20 10.28 -1.04 7.42
N PHE A 21 9.04 -0.95 6.96
CA PHE A 21 8.09 -2.07 6.89
C PHE A 21 7.41 -2.13 5.52
N MET A 22 7.05 -3.35 5.14
CA MET A 22 6.30 -3.64 3.92
C MET A 22 5.16 -4.61 4.25
N LEU A 23 3.94 -4.22 3.95
CA LEU A 23 2.77 -5.10 3.90
C LEU A 23 2.58 -5.54 2.46
N TYR A 24 3.05 -6.74 2.11
CA TYR A 24 2.84 -7.28 0.76
C TYR A 24 1.36 -7.44 0.42
N ALA A 25 1.04 -7.47 -0.87
CA ALA A 25 -0.34 -7.53 -1.36
C ALA A 25 -1.18 -8.66 -0.73
N ARG A 26 -0.58 -9.82 -0.44
CA ARG A 26 -1.24 -10.93 0.27
C ARG A 26 -1.65 -10.65 1.72
N ALA A 27 -1.08 -9.62 2.34
CA ALA A 27 -1.48 -9.16 3.67
C ALA A 27 -2.64 -8.13 3.59
N LEU A 28 -3.03 -7.71 2.39
CA LEU A 28 -4.11 -6.75 2.17
C LEU A 28 -5.44 -7.50 1.99
N SER A 29 -6.52 -6.87 2.44
CA SER A 29 -7.89 -7.26 2.11
C SER A 29 -8.31 -6.54 0.84
N ILE A 30 -8.37 -7.27 -0.28
CA ILE A 30 -8.76 -6.75 -1.58
C ILE A 30 -10.16 -7.27 -1.90
N THR A 31 -11.12 -6.38 -2.14
CA THR A 31 -12.48 -6.78 -2.54
C THR A 31 -12.42 -7.58 -3.84
N TRP A 32 -12.94 -8.81 -3.78
CA TRP A 32 -12.84 -9.83 -4.84
C TRP A 32 -11.41 -10.25 -5.22
N GLY A 33 -10.41 -10.03 -4.36
CA GLY A 33 -9.00 -10.34 -4.65
C GLY A 33 -8.73 -11.82 -4.95
N ASP A 34 -9.57 -12.73 -4.47
CA ASP A 34 -9.47 -14.18 -4.74
C ASP A 34 -10.45 -14.64 -5.84
N THR A 35 -11.04 -13.71 -6.59
CA THR A 35 -11.97 -13.97 -7.71
C THR A 35 -11.22 -13.82 -9.05
N PRO A 36 -10.85 -14.92 -9.74
CA PRO A 36 -10.00 -14.89 -10.94
C PRO A 36 -10.57 -14.13 -12.13
N GLU A 37 -11.86 -13.84 -12.13
CA GLU A 37 -12.54 -12.98 -13.10
C GLU A 37 -12.07 -11.52 -13.00
N TYR A 38 -11.69 -11.09 -11.80
CA TYR A 38 -11.40 -9.70 -11.45
C TYR A 38 -9.93 -9.45 -11.10
N TRP A 39 -9.29 -10.39 -10.41
CA TRP A 39 -7.90 -10.27 -9.98
C TRP A 39 -7.10 -11.52 -10.31
N ILE A 40 -5.79 -11.37 -10.54
CA ILE A 40 -4.85 -12.47 -10.60
C ILE A 40 -3.66 -12.19 -9.69
N TRP A 41 -3.07 -13.26 -9.17
CA TRP A 41 -1.87 -13.19 -8.35
C TRP A 41 -0.66 -13.59 -9.18
N VAL A 42 0.31 -12.69 -9.28
CA VAL A 42 1.52 -12.89 -10.09
C VAL A 42 2.72 -12.99 -9.18
N GLN A 43 3.57 -13.99 -9.39
CA GLN A 43 4.81 -14.12 -8.64
C GLN A 43 5.88 -13.20 -9.21
N GLN A 44 6.54 -12.44 -8.33
CA GLN A 44 7.71 -11.65 -8.65
C GLN A 44 8.86 -12.06 -7.75
N LYS A 45 10.04 -12.26 -8.33
CA LYS A 45 11.27 -12.51 -7.57
C LYS A 45 11.95 -11.19 -7.26
N GLU A 46 12.08 -10.86 -5.99
CA GLU A 46 12.86 -9.71 -5.55
C GLU A 46 14.36 -9.96 -5.70
N THR A 47 15.15 -8.89 -5.67
CA THR A 47 16.63 -8.96 -5.66
C THR A 47 17.18 -9.80 -4.50
N SER A 48 16.44 -9.90 -3.40
CA SER A 48 16.79 -10.75 -2.25
C SER A 48 16.68 -12.26 -2.54
N GLY A 49 16.10 -12.64 -3.68
CA GLY A 49 15.70 -14.01 -4.00
C GLY A 49 14.34 -14.41 -3.45
N THR A 50 13.74 -13.59 -2.59
CA THR A 50 12.39 -13.80 -2.05
C THR A 50 11.36 -13.70 -3.17
N ILE A 51 10.45 -14.67 -3.24
CA ILE A 51 9.29 -14.62 -4.13
C ILE A 51 8.16 -13.92 -3.37
N VAL A 52 7.62 -12.88 -3.99
CA VAL A 52 6.45 -12.14 -3.50
C VAL A 52 5.31 -12.28 -4.50
N GLU A 53 4.08 -12.20 -4.01
CA GLU A 53 2.89 -12.20 -4.87
C GLU A 53 2.35 -10.78 -5.02
N LEU A 54 2.15 -10.37 -6.27
CA LEU A 54 1.54 -9.11 -6.68
C LEU A 54 0.05 -9.34 -6.96
N ALA A 55 -0.81 -8.41 -6.57
CA ALA A 55 -2.20 -8.43 -6.98
C ALA A 55 -2.35 -7.60 -8.26
N LYS A 56 -2.69 -8.25 -9.38
CA LYS A 56 -2.95 -7.60 -10.67
C LYS A 56 -4.45 -7.57 -10.95
N LEU A 57 -4.96 -6.36 -11.18
CA LEU A 57 -6.35 -6.09 -11.50
C LEU A 57 -6.64 -6.39 -12.97
N LYS A 58 -7.50 -7.38 -13.24
CA LYS A 58 -8.05 -7.60 -14.57
C LYS A 58 -9.11 -6.55 -14.89
N ARG A 59 -10.16 -6.48 -14.08
CA ARG A 59 -11.24 -5.50 -14.21
C ARG A 59 -12.11 -5.40 -12.95
N VAL A 60 -12.47 -4.20 -12.50
CA VAL A 60 -13.53 -3.97 -11.48
C VAL A 60 -14.19 -2.61 -11.67
N CYS A 61 -15.47 -2.46 -11.34
CA CYS A 61 -16.09 -1.15 -11.13
C CYS A 61 -15.95 -0.66 -9.66
N TRP A 62 -15.92 -1.59 -8.71
CA TRP A 62 -15.70 -1.36 -7.28
C TRP A 62 -14.25 -1.69 -6.91
N LEU A 63 -13.38 -0.67 -6.84
CA LEU A 63 -12.02 -0.84 -6.33
C LEU A 63 -12.00 -0.54 -4.84
N GLU A 64 -11.58 -1.52 -4.05
CA GLU A 64 -11.44 -1.35 -2.60
C GLU A 64 -10.35 -2.27 -2.04
N VAL A 65 -9.35 -1.66 -1.42
CA VAL A 65 -8.17 -2.31 -0.87
C VAL A 65 -7.94 -1.77 0.53
N HIS A 66 -7.82 -2.67 1.51
CA HIS A 66 -7.57 -2.34 2.91
C HIS A 66 -6.33 -3.06 3.43
N GLY A 67 -5.58 -2.38 4.29
CA GLY A 67 -4.44 -2.90 5.01
C GLY A 67 -4.50 -2.51 6.48
N LYS A 68 -3.91 -3.34 7.33
CA LYS A 68 -3.81 -3.11 8.77
C LYS A 68 -2.36 -3.21 9.20
N PHE A 69 -1.91 -2.26 10.00
CA PHE A 69 -0.54 -2.22 10.50
C PHE A 69 -0.49 -1.90 11.99
N ASP A 70 0.27 -2.70 12.74
CA ASP A 70 0.48 -2.45 14.17
C ASP A 70 1.55 -1.38 14.39
N THR A 71 1.13 -0.16 14.73
CA THR A 71 2.02 1.01 14.95
C THR A 71 2.98 0.81 16.10
N ARG A 72 2.73 -0.14 17.02
CA ARG A 72 3.66 -0.48 18.12
C ARG A 72 4.98 -1.08 17.62
N LYS A 73 5.03 -1.48 16.35
CA LYS A 73 6.27 -1.94 15.71
C LYS A 73 7.19 -0.80 15.30
N LEU A 74 6.70 0.43 15.26
CA LEU A 74 7.47 1.60 14.82
C LEU A 74 8.34 2.15 15.93
N SER A 75 9.45 2.79 15.56
CA SER A 75 10.25 3.56 16.52
C SER A 75 9.52 4.86 16.86
N LEU A 76 9.25 5.08 18.15
CA LEU A 76 8.57 6.29 18.64
C LEU A 76 9.37 7.56 18.32
N GLY A 77 8.66 8.67 18.13
CA GLY A 77 9.25 9.99 17.85
C GLY A 77 9.70 10.21 16.39
N ILE A 78 9.64 9.18 15.56
CA ILE A 78 10.03 9.25 14.15
C ILE A 78 8.83 9.62 13.26
N LEU A 79 9.05 10.52 12.30
CA LEU A 79 8.09 10.81 11.24
C LEU A 79 8.10 9.67 10.22
N TYR A 80 6.96 9.00 10.05
CA TYR A 80 6.76 7.93 9.08
C TYR A 80 5.90 8.39 7.91
N GLN A 81 6.26 7.92 6.72
CA GLN A 81 5.48 7.99 5.50
C GLN A 81 4.80 6.65 5.24
N VAL A 82 3.50 6.68 4.90
CA VAL A 82 2.71 5.51 4.49
C VAL A 82 2.35 5.65 3.02
N SER A 83 2.63 4.64 2.20
CA SER A 83 2.38 4.70 0.75
C SER A 83 1.98 3.34 0.18
N PHE A 84 1.05 3.32 -0.77
CA PHE A 84 0.85 2.14 -1.60
C PHE A 84 1.96 2.06 -2.65
N LEU A 85 2.57 0.88 -2.83
CA LEU A 85 3.51 0.62 -3.91
C LEU A 85 2.77 -0.10 -5.04
N ILE A 86 2.58 0.62 -6.15
CA ILE A 86 1.77 0.18 -7.28
C ILE A 86 2.47 0.43 -8.62
N MET A 87 1.94 -0.18 -9.66
CA MET A 87 2.25 0.09 -11.06
C MET A 87 0.94 0.09 -11.84
N LEU A 88 0.87 0.90 -12.91
CA LEU A 88 -0.17 0.78 -13.92
C LEU A 88 0.43 0.15 -15.17
N GLU A 89 -0.19 -0.91 -15.67
CA GLU A 89 0.19 -1.53 -16.94
C GLU A 89 -0.06 -0.58 -18.11
N GLU A 90 0.65 -0.77 -19.21
CA GLU A 90 0.49 0.00 -20.45
C GLU A 90 -0.96 -0.01 -20.94
N SER A 91 -1.63 -1.16 -20.86
CA SER A 91 -3.02 -1.34 -21.27
C SER A 91 -4.06 -0.94 -20.20
N SER A 92 -3.66 -0.24 -19.14
CA SER A 92 -4.57 0.13 -18.03
C SER A 92 -5.60 1.19 -18.46
N GLN A 93 -6.85 1.00 -18.04
CA GLN A 93 -8.00 1.85 -18.40
C GLN A 93 -8.87 2.17 -17.18
N GLY A 94 -9.69 3.22 -17.28
CA GLY A 94 -10.72 3.55 -16.27
C GLY A 94 -10.27 4.41 -15.10
N TRP A 95 -9.12 5.08 -15.22
CA TRP A 95 -8.48 5.84 -14.15
C TRP A 95 -8.79 7.36 -14.18
N GLU A 96 -9.78 7.78 -14.97
CA GLU A 96 -10.20 9.18 -15.12
C GLU A 96 -10.81 9.73 -13.82
N VAL A 97 -11.46 8.87 -13.04
CA VAL A 97 -11.96 9.22 -11.71
C VAL A 97 -10.82 9.01 -10.70
N PRO A 98 -10.42 10.05 -9.95
CA PRO A 98 -9.37 9.92 -8.95
C PRO A 98 -9.72 8.90 -7.88
N ILE A 99 -8.74 8.07 -7.49
CA ILE A 99 -8.88 7.17 -6.35
C ILE A 99 -8.81 7.95 -5.04
N ASN A 100 -9.43 7.44 -3.99
CA ASN A 100 -9.21 7.90 -2.62
C ASN A 100 -8.13 7.06 -1.96
N VAL A 101 -7.23 7.71 -1.23
CA VAL A 101 -6.31 7.06 -0.31
C VAL A 101 -6.53 7.62 1.09
N ARG A 102 -6.45 6.76 2.10
CA ARG A 102 -6.70 7.13 3.49
C ARG A 102 -5.90 6.26 4.45
N PHE A 103 -5.48 6.84 5.57
CA PHE A 103 -5.22 6.07 6.78
C PHE A 103 -5.97 6.62 7.99
N VAL A 104 -6.20 5.75 8.98
CA VAL A 104 -6.76 6.09 10.29
C VAL A 104 -5.86 5.49 11.36
N LEU A 105 -5.36 6.33 12.27
CA LEU A 105 -4.57 5.90 13.42
C LEU A 105 -5.48 5.52 14.60
N PRO A 106 -5.00 4.67 15.53
CA PRO A 106 -5.75 4.30 16.74
C PRO A 106 -6.23 5.48 17.59
N GLY A 107 -5.48 6.59 17.63
CA GLY A 107 -5.88 7.81 18.34
C GLY A 107 -6.97 8.64 17.63
N GLY A 108 -7.51 8.15 16.51
CA GLY A 108 -8.56 8.81 15.73
C GLY A 108 -8.04 9.81 14.69
N LYS A 109 -6.73 10.08 14.65
CA LYS A 109 -6.15 10.93 13.60
C LYS A 109 -6.29 10.25 12.24
N ARG A 110 -6.86 10.99 11.28
CA ARG A 110 -7.12 10.53 9.92
C ARG A 110 -6.49 11.47 8.90
N GLN A 111 -5.93 10.90 7.84
CA GLN A 111 -5.60 11.61 6.60
C GLN A 111 -6.27 10.92 5.43
N GLN A 112 -6.80 11.72 4.51
CA GLN A 112 -7.46 11.25 3.30
C GLN A 112 -7.31 12.30 2.21
N HIS A 113 -7.02 11.86 0.99
CA HIS A 113 -7.05 12.72 -0.19
C HIS A 113 -7.31 11.89 -1.45
N LYS A 114 -7.59 12.59 -2.55
CA LYS A 114 -7.73 11.99 -3.87
C LYS A 114 -6.39 11.97 -4.60
N VAL A 115 -6.20 10.98 -5.48
CA VAL A 115 -5.02 10.84 -6.33
C VAL A 115 -5.47 10.54 -7.76
N ASN A 116 -5.06 11.39 -8.70
CA ASN A 116 -5.28 11.12 -10.11
C ASN A 116 -4.25 10.09 -10.60
N LEU A 117 -4.72 8.87 -10.87
CA LEU A 117 -3.88 7.81 -11.43
C LEU A 117 -3.70 7.95 -12.94
N ASN A 118 -4.60 8.66 -13.64
CA ASN A 118 -4.51 8.82 -15.08
C ASN A 118 -3.23 9.57 -15.51
N GLU A 119 -2.79 10.54 -14.69
CA GLU A 119 -1.59 11.35 -14.89
C GLU A 119 -0.27 10.63 -14.54
N LYS A 120 -0.33 9.40 -14.02
CA LYS A 120 0.86 8.65 -13.63
C LYS A 120 1.45 7.88 -14.80
N LEU A 121 2.77 7.70 -14.79
CA LEU A 121 3.46 6.92 -15.81
C LEU A 121 2.99 5.46 -15.78
N ARG A 122 2.79 4.90 -16.97
CA ARG A 122 2.57 3.46 -17.14
C ARG A 122 3.91 2.73 -17.09
N GLU A 123 3.86 1.43 -16.79
CA GLU A 123 5.03 0.53 -16.75
C GLU A 123 6.15 0.98 -15.79
N SER A 124 5.80 1.80 -14.78
CA SER A 124 6.73 2.25 -13.74
C SER A 124 6.13 2.01 -12.36
N TRP A 125 6.93 1.43 -11.46
CA TRP A 125 6.59 1.38 -10.04
C TRP A 125 6.57 2.79 -9.44
N MET A 126 5.59 3.04 -8.58
CA MET A 126 5.41 4.33 -7.92
C MET A 126 4.83 4.16 -6.52
N GLU A 127 5.25 5.04 -5.61
CA GLU A 127 4.65 5.19 -4.29
C GLU A 127 3.50 6.20 -4.35
N ILE A 128 2.29 5.74 -4.08
CA ILE A 128 1.14 6.61 -3.84
C ILE A 128 1.09 6.94 -2.36
N LEU A 129 1.52 8.16 -2.02
CA LEU A 129 1.46 8.68 -0.66
C LEU A 129 0.01 8.61 -0.15
N VAL A 130 -0.17 8.00 1.02
CA VAL A 130 -1.42 8.02 1.78
C VAL A 130 -1.38 9.16 2.81
N GLY A 131 -0.21 9.37 3.40
CA GLY A 131 0.09 10.49 4.28
C GLY A 131 1.23 10.17 5.25
N GLU A 132 1.38 11.04 6.25
CA GLU A 132 2.53 11.03 7.16
C GLU A 132 2.12 11.21 8.62
N PHE A 133 2.83 10.58 9.55
CA PHE A 133 2.56 10.76 10.98
C PHE A 133 3.81 10.51 11.82
N VAL A 134 3.89 11.16 12.98
CA VAL A 134 4.93 10.87 13.98
C VAL A 134 4.45 9.70 14.83
N ALA A 135 5.23 8.62 14.88
CA ALA A 135 4.91 7.46 15.72
C ALA A 135 4.90 7.88 17.20
N SER A 136 3.80 7.63 17.90
CA SER A 136 3.60 8.06 19.28
C SER A 136 2.83 7.01 20.08
N GLU A 137 2.99 7.00 21.40
CA GLU A 137 2.23 6.11 22.28
C GLU A 137 0.72 6.38 22.24
N LYS A 138 0.33 7.64 21.94
CA LYS A 138 -1.09 8.03 21.81
C LYS A 138 -1.78 7.38 20.62
N ASP A 139 -1.00 6.98 19.61
CA ASP A 139 -1.46 6.31 18.38
C ASP A 139 -1.03 4.84 18.35
N ALA A 140 -0.71 4.25 19.51
CA ALA A 140 -0.31 2.85 19.62
C ALA A 140 -1.49 1.90 19.39
N GLY A 141 -1.37 1.01 18.40
CA GLY A 141 -2.41 0.05 18.06
C GLY A 141 -2.46 -0.25 16.56
N GLU A 142 -3.62 -0.70 16.08
CA GLU A 142 -3.82 -1.05 14.68
C GLU A 142 -4.22 0.18 13.84
N MET A 143 -3.32 0.63 12.97
CA MET A 143 -3.61 1.60 11.92
C MET A 143 -4.33 0.93 10.77
N GLU A 144 -5.37 1.58 10.25
CA GLU A 144 -6.07 1.18 9.04
C GLU A 144 -5.58 2.01 7.85
N ILE A 145 -5.38 1.36 6.71
CA ILE A 145 -4.86 1.96 5.48
C ILE A 145 -5.77 1.51 4.34
N SER A 146 -6.20 2.41 3.47
CA SER A 146 -7.13 2.06 2.39
C SER A 146 -6.87 2.83 1.10
N MET A 147 -7.09 2.16 -0.02
CA MET A 147 -7.17 2.73 -1.36
C MET A 147 -8.49 2.27 -1.99
N TYR A 148 -9.32 3.20 -2.45
CA TYR A 148 -10.64 2.86 -2.96
C TYR A 148 -11.17 3.86 -4.00
N GLU A 149 -12.00 3.35 -4.90
CA GLU A 149 -12.81 4.12 -5.83
C GLU A 149 -13.98 3.23 -6.29
N TYR A 150 -15.18 3.60 -5.87
CA TYR A 150 -16.42 2.89 -6.17
C TYR A 150 -17.58 3.85 -6.45
N GLU A 151 -17.33 5.17 -6.47
CA GLU A 151 -18.35 6.20 -6.64
C GLU A 151 -18.52 6.56 -8.12
N GLY A 152 -17.45 6.47 -8.92
CA GLY A 152 -17.46 6.85 -10.32
C GLY A 152 -18.14 5.84 -11.26
N GLY A 153 -18.33 4.59 -10.82
CA GLY A 153 -18.95 3.53 -11.61
C GLY A 153 -18.12 3.01 -12.81
N MET A 154 -17.02 3.68 -13.15
CA MET A 154 -16.14 3.30 -14.26
C MET A 154 -15.39 2.00 -13.98
N TRP A 155 -15.36 1.12 -14.98
CA TRP A 155 -14.55 -0.10 -14.95
C TRP A 155 -13.06 0.23 -15.08
N LYS A 156 -12.26 -0.31 -14.18
CA LYS A 156 -10.81 -0.09 -14.05
C LYS A 156 -10.04 -1.36 -14.35
N THR A 157 -8.91 -1.26 -15.04
CA THR A 157 -8.05 -2.39 -15.41
C THR A 157 -6.57 -2.06 -15.24
N GLY A 158 -5.73 -3.09 -15.13
CA GLY A 158 -4.27 -2.95 -15.27
C GLY A 158 -3.54 -2.33 -14.08
N LEU A 159 -4.18 -2.22 -12.90
CA LEU A 159 -3.47 -1.87 -11.66
C LEU A 159 -2.73 -3.09 -11.11
N VAL A 160 -1.46 -2.92 -10.78
CA VAL A 160 -0.65 -3.92 -10.08
C VAL A 160 -0.27 -3.38 -8.72
N ILE A 161 -0.56 -4.13 -7.66
CA ILE A 161 -0.27 -3.77 -6.27
C ILE A 161 0.80 -4.71 -5.75
N GLN A 162 1.93 -4.15 -5.29
CA GLN A 162 2.94 -4.90 -4.56
C GLN A 162 2.67 -4.90 -3.06
N GLY A 163 2.17 -3.79 -2.51
CA GLY A 163 1.87 -3.68 -1.09
C GLY A 163 1.76 -2.25 -0.57
N VAL A 164 1.91 -2.11 0.75
CA VAL A 164 2.01 -0.84 1.46
C VAL A 164 3.38 -0.71 2.10
N VAL A 165 4.09 0.36 1.78
CA VAL A 165 5.39 0.72 2.36
C VAL A 165 5.16 1.70 3.51
N ILE A 166 5.80 1.41 4.65
CA ILE A 166 5.81 2.29 5.83
C ILE A 166 7.27 2.52 6.18
N LYS A 167 7.77 3.73 5.94
CA LYS A 167 9.19 4.06 6.11
C LYS A 167 9.37 5.40 6.82
N PRO A 168 10.46 5.60 7.55
CA PRO A 168 10.85 6.90 8.07
C PRO A 168 10.95 7.93 6.92
N LYS A 169 10.46 9.13 7.17
CA LYS A 169 10.67 10.29 6.31
C LYS A 169 11.89 11.04 6.84
N ASN A 170 12.95 11.06 6.04
CA ASN A 170 14.17 11.82 6.33
C ASN A 170 13.93 13.32 6.21
#